data_AF-A0A5K1DSX1-F1
#
_entry.id   AF-A0A5K1DSX1-F1
#
_cell.length_a   1.000
_cell.length_b   1.000
_cell.length_c   1.000
_cell.angle_alpha   90.00
_cell.angle_beta   90.00
_cell.angle_gamma   90.00
#
_symmetry.space_group_name_H-M   'P 1'
#
loop_
_entity.id
_entity.type
_entity.pdbx_description
1 polymer ?
#
loop_
_entity_poly.entity_id
_entity_poly.type
_entity_poly.pdbx_seq_one_letter_code
_entity_poly.pdbx_strand_id
1 'polypeptide(L)'
;VFGDGFVATGITVRNTAGAVKQQAVAMTNGADLSTFYQCSFEGYQDTLYTFSMRQFFRDCNIYGTIDFIFGDAAVIFQSCNIYVRLPNHGQFNTVTAQGRSDPNENTGTSIINCNILPASNLGNVQTYLGRPWQQYSRTVVMQSNLGSLINPAGWSPWSGNFALSTLYYGEYSNSGPGAATGGRVKWAGFHLMSASDASRFSVSNFVQGNNWLPKTGVPFG
;
A
#
# COMPACT_ATOMS: atom_id res chain seq x y z
N VAL A 1 1.41 -17.47 -1.49
CA VAL A 1 2.20 -18.21 -0.48
C VAL A 1 1.46 -18.19 0.84
N PHE A 2 1.50 -19.31 1.57
CA PHE A 2 0.74 -19.54 2.81
C PHE A 2 1.55 -20.28 3.89
N GLY A 3 2.82 -20.59 3.63
CA GLY A 3 3.69 -21.21 4.64
C GLY A 3 4.37 -20.15 5.48
N ASP A 4 4.26 -20.25 6.81
CA ASP A 4 4.80 -19.27 7.75
C ASP A 4 6.33 -19.13 7.63
N GLY A 5 6.82 -17.90 7.87
CA GLY A 5 8.24 -17.59 7.79
C GLY A 5 8.79 -17.61 6.36
N PHE A 6 7.94 -17.62 5.34
CA PHE A 6 8.39 -17.57 3.95
C PHE A 6 9.26 -16.34 3.70
N VAL A 7 10.46 -16.55 3.15
CA VAL A 7 11.38 -15.49 2.72
C VAL A 7 11.65 -15.64 1.22
N ALA A 8 11.51 -14.55 0.48
CA ALA A 8 11.96 -14.44 -0.90
C ALA A 8 12.89 -13.24 -1.08
N THR A 9 13.94 -13.43 -1.88
CA THR A 9 14.90 -12.38 -2.20
C THR A 9 15.21 -12.33 -3.69
N GLY A 10 15.28 -11.14 -4.28
CA GLY A 10 15.79 -10.94 -5.64
C GLY A 10 14.96 -11.53 -6.78
N ILE A 11 13.69 -11.91 -6.53
CA ILE A 11 12.82 -12.52 -7.55
C ILE A 11 11.79 -11.53 -8.11
N THR A 12 11.34 -11.77 -9.33
CA THR A 12 10.20 -11.07 -9.94
C THR A 12 9.01 -12.01 -10.08
N VAL A 13 7.84 -11.59 -9.61
CA VAL A 13 6.56 -12.25 -9.83
C VAL A 13 5.68 -11.35 -10.69
N ARG A 14 5.27 -11.84 -11.86
CA ARG A 14 4.57 -11.03 -12.87
C ARG A 14 3.32 -11.72 -13.39
N ASN A 15 2.23 -10.97 -13.48
CA ASN A 15 1.05 -11.34 -14.26
C ASN A 15 0.94 -10.47 -15.52
N THR A 16 0.90 -11.10 -16.69
CA THR A 16 0.93 -10.44 -18.00
C THR A 16 -0.44 -10.32 -18.67
N ALA A 17 -1.55 -10.53 -17.94
CA ALA A 17 -2.90 -10.44 -18.49
C ALA A 17 -3.21 -9.06 -19.13
N GLY A 18 -2.61 -7.99 -18.61
CA GLY A 18 -2.78 -6.63 -19.10
C GLY A 18 -4.02 -5.93 -18.51
N ALA A 19 -4.06 -4.60 -18.63
CA ALA A 19 -5.16 -3.77 -18.08
C ALA A 19 -6.55 -4.18 -18.59
N VAL A 20 -6.66 -4.65 -19.84
CA VAL A 20 -7.94 -5.03 -20.48
C VAL A 20 -8.62 -6.20 -19.77
N LYS A 21 -7.86 -7.03 -19.04
CA LYS A 21 -8.37 -8.21 -18.32
C LYS A 21 -8.87 -7.92 -16.91
N GLN A 22 -8.86 -6.65 -16.48
CA GLN A 22 -9.28 -6.25 -15.14
C GLN A 22 -8.43 -6.97 -14.07
N GLN A 23 -9.04 -7.53 -13.02
CA GLN A 23 -8.33 -8.15 -11.89
C GLN A 23 -7.42 -9.29 -12.35
N ALA A 24 -6.13 -9.17 -12.05
CA ALA A 24 -5.14 -10.18 -12.41
C ALA A 24 -3.97 -10.18 -11.42
N VAL A 25 -4.11 -10.99 -10.36
CA VAL A 25 -3.12 -11.07 -9.27
C VAL A 25 -1.79 -11.63 -9.78
N ALA A 26 -0.70 -10.95 -9.46
CA ALA A 26 0.65 -11.48 -9.62
C ALA A 26 1.06 -12.33 -8.42
N MET A 27 0.78 -11.86 -7.21
CA MET A 27 1.13 -12.55 -5.98
C MET A 27 0.02 -12.43 -4.93
N THR A 28 -0.40 -13.57 -4.37
CA THR A 28 -1.16 -13.62 -3.13
C THR A 28 -0.25 -14.05 -1.99
N ASN A 29 -0.24 -13.31 -0.89
CA ASN A 29 0.49 -13.66 0.32
C ASN A 29 -0.46 -13.68 1.53
N GLY A 30 -0.55 -14.83 2.19
CA GLY A 30 -1.26 -15.02 3.46
C GLY A 30 -0.41 -15.70 4.53
N ALA A 31 0.91 -15.80 4.32
CA ALA A 31 1.85 -16.41 5.27
C ALA A 31 2.18 -15.45 6.40
N ASP A 32 2.13 -15.92 7.65
CA ASP A 32 2.57 -15.12 8.79
C ASP A 32 4.10 -15.02 8.84
N LEU A 33 4.59 -13.89 9.35
CA LEU A 33 6.03 -13.60 9.46
C LEU A 33 6.77 -13.73 8.13
N SER A 34 6.11 -13.38 7.03
CA SER A 34 6.68 -13.48 5.69
C SER A 34 7.48 -12.23 5.32
N THR A 35 8.58 -12.41 4.58
CA THR A 35 9.49 -11.33 4.17
C THR A 35 9.81 -11.41 2.68
N PHE A 36 9.74 -10.25 2.01
CA PHE A 36 10.19 -10.07 0.64
C PHE A 36 11.27 -8.99 0.62
N TYR A 37 12.43 -9.32 0.08
CA TYR A 37 13.56 -8.40 -0.01
C TYR A 37 14.03 -8.25 -1.46
N GLN A 38 14.18 -7.03 -1.95
CA GLN A 38 14.65 -6.79 -3.33
C GLN A 38 13.83 -7.54 -4.41
N CYS A 39 12.55 -7.77 -4.13
CA CYS A 39 11.66 -8.46 -5.05
C CYS A 39 10.94 -7.46 -5.96
N SER A 40 10.38 -7.95 -7.07
CA SER A 40 9.46 -7.17 -7.90
C SER A 40 8.12 -7.86 -8.09
N PHE A 41 7.04 -7.09 -7.97
CA PHE A 41 5.66 -7.53 -8.19
C PHE A 41 5.05 -6.70 -9.32
N GLU A 42 4.69 -7.36 -10.40
CA GLU A 42 4.32 -6.68 -11.63
C GLU A 42 2.97 -7.13 -12.15
N GLY A 43 2.06 -6.17 -12.29
CA GLY A 43 0.74 -6.41 -12.85
C GLY A 43 0.08 -5.12 -13.29
N TYR A 44 -1.25 -5.14 -13.33
CA TYR A 44 -2.11 -3.99 -13.61
C TYR A 44 -3.10 -3.83 -12.46
N GLN A 45 -4.31 -4.34 -12.58
CA GLN A 45 -5.30 -4.29 -11.50
C GLN A 45 -5.08 -5.48 -10.56
N ASP A 46 -5.15 -5.22 -9.26
CA ASP A 46 -5.01 -6.22 -8.19
C ASP A 46 -3.64 -6.95 -8.17
N THR A 47 -2.53 -6.25 -8.47
CA THR A 47 -1.19 -6.88 -8.58
C THR A 47 -0.78 -7.71 -7.36
N LEU A 48 -0.83 -7.13 -6.17
CA LEU A 48 -0.31 -7.71 -4.94
C LEU A 48 -1.43 -7.84 -3.89
N TYR A 49 -1.87 -9.07 -3.69
CA TYR A 49 -2.88 -9.41 -2.69
C TYR A 49 -2.19 -9.76 -1.35
N THR A 50 -2.08 -8.76 -0.47
CA THR A 50 -1.66 -8.93 0.93
C THR A 50 -2.85 -9.48 1.73
N PHE A 51 -3.15 -10.76 1.53
CA PHE A 51 -4.37 -11.42 1.97
C PHE A 51 -4.59 -11.36 3.49
N SER A 52 -3.60 -11.77 4.29
CA SER A 52 -3.74 -11.92 5.74
C SER A 52 -2.38 -11.97 6.47
N MET A 53 -2.41 -11.96 7.80
CA MET A 53 -1.24 -12.15 8.68
C MET A 53 -0.18 -11.02 8.60
N ARG A 54 0.97 -11.19 9.26
CA ARG A 54 2.04 -10.19 9.32
C ARG A 54 3.01 -10.36 8.16
N GLN A 55 3.28 -9.27 7.44
CA GLN A 55 4.10 -9.29 6.23
C GLN A 55 5.04 -8.10 6.18
N PHE A 56 6.25 -8.31 5.66
CA PHE A 56 7.27 -7.26 5.50
C PHE A 56 7.85 -7.26 4.08
N PHE A 57 7.78 -6.12 3.41
CA PHE A 57 8.35 -5.89 2.08
C PHE A 57 9.42 -4.81 2.19
N ARG A 58 10.65 -5.14 1.80
CA ARG A 58 11.82 -4.27 1.91
C ARG A 58 12.51 -4.11 0.57
N ASP A 59 12.81 -2.86 0.18
CA ASP A 59 13.54 -2.52 -1.04
C ASP A 59 12.93 -3.19 -2.30
N CYS A 60 11.60 -3.35 -2.34
CA CYS A 60 10.88 -4.00 -3.43
C CYS A 60 10.37 -2.99 -4.48
N ASN A 61 10.14 -3.46 -5.69
CA ASN A 61 9.47 -2.69 -6.76
C ASN A 61 8.07 -3.24 -7.01
N ILE A 62 7.02 -2.44 -6.81
CA ILE A 62 5.62 -2.83 -7.00
C ILE A 62 5.02 -2.00 -8.14
N TYR A 63 4.38 -2.66 -9.11
CA TYR A 63 3.78 -2.01 -10.26
C TYR A 63 2.29 -2.34 -10.41
N GLY A 64 1.47 -1.34 -10.69
CA GLY A 64 0.06 -1.59 -11.00
C GLY A 64 -0.73 -0.33 -11.31
N THR A 65 -2.06 -0.48 -11.33
CA THR A 65 -3.02 0.53 -11.78
C THR A 65 -4.10 0.76 -10.73
N ILE A 66 -5.15 -0.05 -10.74
CA ILE A 66 -6.27 -0.01 -9.80
C ILE A 66 -6.02 -1.02 -8.68
N ASP A 67 -6.16 -0.57 -7.44
CA ASP A 67 -6.16 -1.39 -6.22
C ASP A 67 -4.98 -2.36 -6.11
N PHE A 68 -3.81 -1.96 -6.62
CA PHE A 68 -2.76 -2.93 -6.92
C PHE A 68 -1.96 -3.38 -5.69
N ILE A 69 -2.19 -2.78 -4.53
CA ILE A 69 -1.86 -3.31 -3.21
C ILE A 69 -3.16 -3.41 -2.41
N PHE A 70 -3.65 -4.62 -2.15
CA PHE A 70 -4.96 -4.80 -1.52
C PHE A 70 -5.01 -6.00 -0.59
N GLY A 71 -6.00 -6.03 0.28
CA GLY A 71 -6.22 -7.10 1.26
C GLY A 71 -6.27 -6.62 2.70
N ASP A 72 -6.12 -7.56 3.63
CA ASP A 72 -6.33 -7.34 5.06
C ASP A 72 -5.19 -7.92 5.93
N ALA A 73 -3.96 -7.91 5.41
CA ALA A 73 -2.77 -8.21 6.20
C ALA A 73 -2.40 -7.05 7.15
N ALA A 74 -1.65 -7.34 8.21
CA ALA A 74 -0.81 -6.36 8.88
C ALA A 74 0.52 -6.26 8.12
N VAL A 75 0.62 -5.32 7.18
CA VAL A 75 1.71 -5.26 6.21
C VAL A 75 2.49 -3.95 6.27
N ILE A 76 3.81 -4.06 6.20
CA ILE A 76 4.73 -2.94 6.06
C ILE A 76 5.41 -3.04 4.69
N PHE A 77 5.40 -1.93 3.95
CA PHE A 77 6.29 -1.67 2.82
C PHE A 77 7.32 -0.63 3.26
N GLN A 78 8.60 -1.00 3.26
CA GLN A 78 9.68 -0.12 3.68
C GLN A 78 10.73 0.07 2.59
N SER A 79 11.04 1.32 2.25
CA SER A 79 12.05 1.64 1.22
C SER A 79 11.75 1.02 -0.15
N CYS A 80 10.48 0.77 -0.43
CA CYS A 80 10.03 0.25 -1.71
C CYS A 80 9.85 1.36 -2.75
N ASN A 81 9.94 1.00 -4.03
CA ASN A 81 9.44 1.83 -5.11
C ASN A 81 8.08 1.31 -5.57
N ILE A 82 7.10 2.19 -5.60
CA ILE A 82 5.72 1.90 -5.96
C ILE A 82 5.42 2.70 -7.24
N TYR A 83 5.33 1.99 -8.35
CA TYR A 83 5.22 2.55 -9.68
C TYR A 83 3.82 2.40 -10.26
N VAL A 84 3.15 3.53 -10.47
CA VAL A 84 1.80 3.58 -11.00
C VAL A 84 1.83 3.56 -12.54
N ARG A 85 1.19 2.57 -13.14
CA ARG A 85 1.11 2.35 -14.60
C ARG A 85 -0.11 3.04 -15.22
N LEU A 86 -0.08 3.18 -16.54
CA LEU A 86 -1.23 3.63 -17.33
C LEU A 86 -2.35 2.57 -17.28
N PRO A 87 -3.56 2.90 -16.79
CA PRO A 87 -4.72 2.01 -16.83
C PRO A 87 -5.41 2.07 -18.21
N ASN A 88 -6.55 1.40 -18.37
CA ASN A 88 -7.35 1.59 -19.57
C ASN A 88 -7.96 3.00 -19.63
N HIS A 89 -8.33 3.43 -20.83
CA HIS A 89 -9.00 4.70 -21.05
C HIS A 89 -10.25 4.86 -20.16
N GLY A 90 -10.40 6.02 -19.52
CA GLY A 90 -11.52 6.34 -18.65
C GLY A 90 -11.43 5.78 -17.23
N GLN A 91 -10.37 5.04 -16.89
CA GLN A 91 -10.10 4.59 -15.53
C GLN A 91 -9.22 5.58 -14.75
N PHE A 92 -9.19 5.40 -13.43
CA PHE A 92 -8.27 6.07 -12.53
C PHE A 92 -7.50 5.03 -11.71
N ASN A 93 -6.37 5.43 -11.13
CA ASN A 93 -5.51 4.56 -10.36
C ASN A 93 -5.70 4.74 -8.85
N THR A 94 -5.50 3.66 -8.11
CA THR A 94 -5.48 3.61 -6.65
C THR A 94 -4.33 2.73 -6.22
N VAL A 95 -3.44 3.28 -5.40
CA VAL A 95 -2.30 2.51 -4.89
C VAL A 95 -2.77 1.41 -3.95
N THR A 96 -3.70 1.74 -3.04
CA THR A 96 -4.19 0.79 -2.03
C THR A 96 -5.71 0.59 -2.05
N ALA A 97 -6.14 -0.63 -1.72
CA ALA A 97 -7.51 -0.97 -1.38
C ALA A 97 -7.52 -1.89 -0.15
N GLN A 98 -7.35 -1.29 1.03
CA GLN A 98 -7.25 -2.04 2.28
C GLN A 98 -8.65 -2.50 2.73
N GLY A 99 -8.76 -3.77 3.13
CA GLY A 99 -10.00 -4.52 3.36
C GLY A 99 -10.34 -4.89 4.81
N ARG A 100 -9.91 -4.11 5.80
CA ARG A 100 -10.25 -4.32 7.22
C ARG A 100 -11.73 -4.08 7.47
N SER A 101 -12.39 -5.12 7.98
CA SER A 101 -13.85 -5.19 8.09
C SER A 101 -14.37 -5.05 9.52
N ASP A 102 -13.51 -5.28 10.52
CA ASP A 102 -13.83 -5.16 11.94
C ASP A 102 -12.84 -4.21 12.64
N PRO A 103 -13.31 -3.28 13.51
CA PRO A 103 -12.41 -2.35 14.20
C PRO A 103 -11.43 -3.03 15.17
N ASN A 104 -11.73 -4.25 15.63
CA ASN A 104 -10.90 -5.05 16.52
C ASN A 104 -9.76 -5.78 15.80
N GLU A 105 -9.77 -5.80 14.46
CA GLU A 105 -8.65 -6.32 13.66
C GLU A 105 -7.43 -5.41 13.80
N ASN A 106 -6.27 -6.03 14.03
CA ASN A 106 -4.97 -5.37 14.13
C ASN A 106 -4.26 -5.22 12.76
N THR A 107 -5.03 -5.25 11.66
CA THR A 107 -4.55 -5.28 10.28
C THR A 107 -4.46 -3.90 9.63
N GLY A 108 -3.74 -3.82 8.52
CA GLY A 108 -3.68 -2.66 7.65
C GLY A 108 -2.37 -2.47 6.92
N THR A 109 -2.32 -1.44 6.09
CA THR A 109 -1.20 -1.20 5.17
C THR A 109 -0.41 0.01 5.63
N SER A 110 0.88 -0.19 5.92
CA SER A 110 1.80 0.89 6.30
C SER A 110 2.92 1.03 5.26
N ILE A 111 3.02 2.20 4.64
CA ILE A 111 3.99 2.53 3.60
C ILE A 111 4.98 3.54 4.19
N ILE A 112 6.24 3.13 4.36
CA ILE A 112 7.26 3.85 5.12
C ILE A 112 8.49 4.10 4.27
N ASN A 113 8.91 5.35 4.14
CA ASN A 113 10.14 5.69 3.42
C ASN A 113 10.15 5.16 1.97
N CYS A 114 8.99 5.15 1.30
CA CYS A 114 8.84 4.64 -0.05
C CYS A 114 8.82 5.78 -1.09
N ASN A 115 9.04 5.42 -2.34
CA ASN A 115 8.76 6.29 -3.48
C ASN A 115 7.44 5.88 -4.13
N ILE A 116 6.46 6.78 -4.23
CA ILE A 116 5.23 6.57 -5.02
C ILE A 116 5.31 7.46 -6.26
N LEU A 117 5.62 6.84 -7.40
CA LEU A 117 6.01 7.54 -8.62
C LEU A 117 5.25 7.00 -9.84
N PRO A 118 5.15 7.77 -10.93
CA PRO A 118 4.65 7.22 -12.18
C PRO A 118 5.65 6.19 -12.73
N ALA A 119 5.14 5.08 -13.26
CA ALA A 119 5.86 4.32 -14.27
C ALA A 119 5.98 5.18 -15.55
N SER A 120 6.87 4.79 -16.46
CA SER A 120 6.98 5.46 -17.76
C SER A 120 5.60 5.51 -18.45
N ASN A 121 5.28 6.65 -19.05
CA ASN A 121 4.07 6.88 -19.86
C ASN A 121 2.72 6.85 -19.11
N LEU A 122 2.68 7.21 -17.81
CA LEU A 122 1.41 7.31 -17.07
C LEU A 122 0.39 8.29 -17.69
N GLY A 123 0.87 9.35 -18.37
CA GLY A 123 -0.01 10.37 -18.96
C GLY A 123 -0.78 11.17 -17.90
N ASN A 124 -1.90 11.78 -18.31
CA ASN A 124 -2.78 12.54 -17.41
C ASN A 124 -3.90 11.64 -16.87
N VAL A 125 -3.59 10.88 -15.82
CA VAL A 125 -4.53 9.94 -15.18
C VAL A 125 -4.68 10.28 -13.71
N GLN A 126 -5.92 10.36 -13.25
CA GLN A 126 -6.22 10.56 -11.83
C GLN A 126 -5.66 9.40 -11.03
N THR A 127 -4.82 9.69 -10.04
CA THR A 127 -4.17 8.69 -9.19
C THR A 127 -4.33 9.07 -7.73
N TYR A 128 -4.77 8.12 -6.90
CA TYR A 128 -4.99 8.30 -5.48
C TYR A 128 -4.15 7.30 -4.66
N LEU A 129 -3.84 7.65 -3.42
CA LEU A 129 -3.16 6.78 -2.46
C LEU A 129 -4.00 5.54 -2.12
N GLY A 130 -5.33 5.65 -2.18
CA GLY A 130 -6.20 4.49 -2.05
C GLY A 130 -7.69 4.80 -1.97
N ARG A 131 -8.46 3.74 -1.69
CA ARG A 131 -9.91 3.78 -1.42
C ARG A 131 -10.35 2.66 -0.46
N PRO A 132 -11.41 2.88 0.34
CA PRO A 132 -11.76 1.95 1.42
C PRO A 132 -12.59 0.77 0.91
N TRP A 133 -11.93 -0.34 0.60
CA TRP A 133 -12.63 -1.57 0.17
C TRP A 133 -13.60 -2.09 1.24
N GLN A 134 -13.27 -1.90 2.53
CA GLN A 134 -14.10 -2.29 3.65
C GLN A 134 -14.29 -1.17 4.68
N GLN A 135 -15.29 -1.33 5.55
CA GLN A 135 -15.83 -0.28 6.43
C GLN A 135 -14.78 0.34 7.36
N TYR A 136 -13.77 -0.42 7.79
CA TYR A 136 -12.74 0.04 8.73
C TYR A 136 -11.36 0.13 8.08
N SER A 137 -11.32 0.36 6.75
CA SER A 137 -10.10 0.46 5.96
C SER A 137 -9.03 1.31 6.65
N ARG A 138 -7.80 0.79 6.75
CA ARG A 138 -6.70 1.42 7.47
C ARG A 138 -5.40 1.37 6.67
N THR A 139 -5.00 2.53 6.17
CA THR A 139 -3.78 2.71 5.38
C THR A 139 -3.04 3.93 5.90
N VAL A 140 -1.72 3.84 6.05
CA VAL A 140 -0.88 4.99 6.33
C VAL A 140 0.27 5.11 5.34
N VAL A 141 0.60 6.35 4.99
CA VAL A 141 1.72 6.70 4.11
C VAL A 141 2.58 7.71 4.84
N MET A 142 3.81 7.33 5.17
CA MET A 142 4.68 8.15 5.99
C MET A 142 6.13 8.17 5.53
N GLN A 143 6.78 9.32 5.75
CA GLN A 143 8.18 9.57 5.40
C GLN A 143 8.50 9.26 3.94
N SER A 144 7.49 9.30 3.06
CA SER A 144 7.57 8.81 1.70
C SER A 144 7.60 9.97 0.71
N ASN A 145 8.27 9.77 -0.41
CA ASN A 145 8.28 10.71 -1.52
C ASN A 145 7.09 10.45 -2.45
N LEU A 146 6.20 11.43 -2.56
CA LEU A 146 4.99 11.37 -3.36
C LEU A 146 5.19 12.20 -4.63
N GLY A 147 5.15 11.53 -5.80
CA GLY A 147 5.23 12.20 -7.09
C GLY A 147 4.02 13.09 -7.38
N SER A 148 4.11 13.92 -8.41
CA SER A 148 3.05 14.87 -8.80
C SER A 148 1.80 14.19 -9.37
N LEU A 149 1.86 12.87 -9.61
CA LEU A 149 0.72 12.07 -10.04
C LEU A 149 -0.39 11.97 -8.98
N ILE A 150 -0.05 12.13 -7.70
CA ILE A 150 -1.03 12.02 -6.61
C ILE A 150 -1.98 13.21 -6.69
N ASN A 151 -3.26 12.93 -6.88
CA ASN A 151 -4.30 13.94 -6.91
C ASN A 151 -4.29 14.74 -5.58
N PRO A 152 -4.51 16.07 -5.58
CA PRO A 152 -4.54 16.88 -4.36
C PRO A 152 -5.48 16.36 -3.26
N ALA A 153 -6.60 15.73 -3.63
CA ALA A 153 -7.53 15.08 -2.70
C ALA A 153 -6.88 13.93 -1.92
N GLY A 154 -5.84 13.30 -2.48
CA GLY A 154 -5.05 12.21 -1.89
C GLY A 154 -5.75 10.85 -1.95
N TRP A 155 -7.01 10.80 -1.54
CA TRP A 155 -7.78 9.58 -1.36
C TRP A 155 -9.09 9.65 -2.15
N SER A 156 -9.59 8.50 -2.61
CA SER A 156 -10.86 8.42 -3.36
C SER A 156 -11.92 7.64 -2.57
N PRO A 157 -13.20 8.04 -2.62
CA PRO A 157 -14.25 7.28 -1.97
C PRO A 157 -14.42 5.92 -2.67
N TRP A 158 -14.85 4.90 -1.92
CA TRP A 158 -15.25 3.64 -2.54
C TRP A 158 -16.60 3.78 -3.25
N SER A 159 -17.61 4.27 -2.52
CA SER A 159 -18.93 4.61 -3.05
C SER A 159 -19.65 5.55 -2.08
N GLY A 160 -20.08 6.72 -2.57
CA GLY A 160 -20.76 7.72 -1.75
C GLY A 160 -20.01 8.03 -0.45
N ASN A 161 -20.72 7.94 0.68
CA ASN A 161 -20.19 8.17 2.02
C ASN A 161 -19.75 6.90 2.75
N PHE A 162 -19.65 5.76 2.07
CA PHE A 162 -19.22 4.50 2.68
C PHE A 162 -17.84 4.64 3.34
N ALA A 163 -17.72 4.14 4.57
CA ALA A 163 -16.51 4.09 5.40
C ALA A 163 -15.86 5.44 5.77
N LEU A 164 -16.28 6.58 5.20
CA LEU A 164 -15.55 7.85 5.34
C LEU A 164 -15.41 8.36 6.79
N SER A 165 -16.29 7.92 7.69
CA SER A 165 -16.24 8.23 9.12
C SER A 165 -15.59 7.16 10.00
N THR A 166 -15.33 5.96 9.46
CA THR A 166 -14.85 4.79 10.22
C THR A 166 -13.48 4.28 9.76
N LEU A 167 -13.05 4.63 8.55
CA LEU A 167 -11.71 4.37 8.05
C LEU A 167 -10.65 5.15 8.84
N TYR A 168 -9.38 4.75 8.71
CA TYR A 168 -8.23 5.50 9.21
C TYR A 168 -7.19 5.63 8.09
N TYR A 169 -7.17 6.79 7.42
CA TYR A 169 -6.16 7.15 6.42
C TYR A 169 -5.22 8.20 6.95
N GLY A 170 -3.96 7.82 7.14
CA GLY A 170 -2.95 8.64 7.78
C GLY A 170 -1.83 9.08 6.84
N GLU A 171 -1.44 10.35 6.91
CA GLU A 171 -0.22 10.87 6.27
C GLU A 171 0.71 11.50 7.31
N TYR A 172 2.01 11.21 7.23
CA TYR A 172 3.03 11.77 8.14
C TYR A 172 4.35 12.07 7.45
N SER A 173 4.82 13.31 7.51
CA SER A 173 6.17 13.70 7.07
C SER A 173 6.52 13.24 5.63
N ASN A 174 5.54 13.21 4.74
CA ASN A 174 5.77 12.93 3.33
C ASN A 174 6.44 14.13 2.63
N SER A 175 7.18 13.85 1.56
CA SER A 175 7.87 14.86 0.74
C SER A 175 7.53 14.69 -0.73
N GLY A 176 8.01 15.61 -1.57
CA GLY A 176 7.76 15.58 -3.01
C GLY A 176 6.50 16.36 -3.42
N PRO A 177 6.31 16.57 -4.73
CA PRO A 177 5.28 17.45 -5.27
C PRO A 177 3.83 16.99 -4.99
N GLY A 178 3.59 15.69 -4.74
CA GLY A 178 2.28 15.15 -4.38
C GLY A 178 1.97 15.18 -2.87
N ALA A 179 2.91 15.59 -2.03
CA ALA A 179 2.78 15.52 -0.56
C ALA A 179 2.05 16.71 0.06
N ALA A 180 1.72 17.75 -0.70
CA ALA A 180 0.98 18.89 -0.17
C ALA A 180 -0.42 18.45 0.31
N THR A 181 -0.73 18.75 1.58
CA THR A 181 -1.96 18.26 2.23
C THR A 181 -3.12 19.26 2.23
N GLY A 182 -2.89 20.51 1.82
CA GLY A 182 -3.90 21.58 1.86
C GLY A 182 -5.14 21.31 0.99
N GLY A 183 -5.05 20.42 0.01
CA GLY A 183 -6.15 20.01 -0.87
C GLY A 183 -6.77 18.65 -0.54
N ARG A 184 -6.36 17.99 0.56
CA ARG A 184 -6.84 16.66 0.92
C ARG A 184 -8.34 16.64 1.23
N VAL A 185 -8.92 15.46 1.09
CA VAL A 185 -10.30 15.17 1.52
C VAL A 185 -10.53 15.57 2.99
N LYS A 186 -11.76 15.96 3.32
CA LYS A 186 -12.17 16.40 4.68
C LYS A 186 -12.93 15.31 5.44
N TRP A 187 -12.64 14.04 5.16
CA TRP A 187 -13.31 12.92 5.81
C TRP A 187 -12.92 12.84 7.28
N ALA A 188 -13.84 12.41 8.15
CA ALA A 188 -13.52 12.26 9.57
C ALA A 188 -12.45 11.18 9.83
N GLY A 189 -12.36 10.16 8.95
CA GLY A 189 -11.33 9.13 9.01
C GLY A 189 -9.98 9.52 8.37
N PHE A 190 -9.85 10.73 7.80
CA PHE A 190 -8.56 11.20 7.31
C PHE A 190 -7.79 11.94 8.41
N HIS A 191 -6.49 11.64 8.55
CA HIS A 191 -5.66 12.14 9.63
C HIS A 191 -4.30 12.62 9.11
N LEU A 192 -3.97 13.87 9.42
CA LEU A 192 -2.57 14.30 9.49
C LEU A 192 -2.01 13.81 10.82
N MET A 193 -1.16 12.79 10.74
CA MET A 193 -0.71 12.07 11.91
C MET A 193 0.33 12.86 12.71
N SER A 194 0.34 12.69 14.02
CA SER A 194 1.47 13.09 14.88
C SER A 194 2.59 12.04 14.81
N ALA A 195 3.77 12.37 15.37
CA ALA A 195 4.84 11.39 15.53
C ALA A 195 4.41 10.17 16.40
N SER A 196 3.56 10.40 17.40
CA SER A 196 3.00 9.34 18.24
C SER A 196 1.97 8.47 17.54
N ASP A 197 1.24 9.00 16.55
CA ASP A 197 0.37 8.18 15.72
C ASP A 197 1.20 7.33 14.75
N ALA A 198 2.16 7.97 14.07
CA ALA A 198 3.05 7.32 13.11
C ALA A 198 3.85 6.16 13.75
N SER A 199 4.31 6.32 15.00
CA SER A 199 5.07 5.27 15.69
C SER A 199 4.28 3.98 15.89
N ARG A 200 2.94 4.02 15.96
CA ARG A 200 2.09 2.82 16.07
C ARG A 200 2.11 1.97 14.80
N PHE A 201 2.44 2.58 13.67
CA PHE A 201 2.52 1.94 12.36
C PHE A 201 3.96 1.59 11.95
N SER A 202 4.93 1.68 12.86
CA SER A 202 6.32 1.29 12.62
C SER A 202 6.47 -0.23 12.52
N VAL A 203 7.62 -0.67 11.99
CA VAL A 203 7.98 -2.10 11.93
C VAL A 203 7.93 -2.76 13.31
N SER A 204 8.45 -2.09 14.34
CA SER A 204 8.53 -2.62 15.70
C SER A 204 7.17 -2.75 16.38
N ASN A 205 6.27 -1.79 16.19
CA ASN A 205 4.99 -1.76 16.90
C ASN A 205 3.88 -2.48 16.14
N PHE A 206 3.81 -2.28 14.82
CA PHE A 206 2.66 -2.73 14.02
C PHE A 206 2.71 -4.23 13.72
N VAL A 207 3.89 -4.73 13.33
CA VAL A 207 4.09 -6.15 12.96
C VAL A 207 5.02 -6.88 13.92
N GLN A 208 5.40 -6.25 15.04
CA GLN A 208 6.31 -6.81 16.05
C GLN A 208 7.64 -7.27 15.44
N GLY A 209 8.16 -6.52 14.46
CA GLY A 209 9.28 -6.92 13.60
C GLY A 209 10.54 -7.34 14.35
N ASN A 210 10.83 -6.72 15.50
CA ASN A 210 11.99 -7.04 16.35
C ASN A 210 12.02 -8.52 16.78
N ASN A 211 10.86 -9.20 16.83
CA ASN A 211 10.76 -10.57 17.31
C ASN A 211 11.10 -11.62 16.24
N TRP A 212 11.06 -11.26 14.95
CA TRP A 212 11.11 -12.24 13.88
C TRP A 212 11.96 -11.83 12.67
N LEU A 213 12.03 -10.53 12.33
CA LEU A 213 12.85 -10.06 11.22
C LEU A 213 14.36 -10.33 11.39
N PRO A 214 14.97 -10.29 12.59
CA PRO A 214 16.39 -10.63 12.73
C PRO A 214 16.76 -12.02 12.21
N LYS A 215 15.82 -12.99 12.25
CA LYS A 215 16.04 -14.36 11.74
C LYS A 215 16.08 -14.44 10.21
N THR A 216 15.56 -13.43 9.52
CA THR A 216 15.51 -13.38 8.05
C THR A 216 16.81 -12.87 7.43
N GLY A 217 17.65 -12.17 8.21
CA GLY A 217 18.84 -11.46 7.71
C GLY A 217 18.54 -10.20 6.89
N VAL A 218 17.26 -9.83 6.72
CA VAL A 218 16.84 -8.65 5.95
C VAL A 218 16.92 -7.39 6.82
N PRO A 219 17.48 -6.27 6.31
CA PRO A 219 17.51 -5.00 7.02
C PRO A 219 16.11 -4.45 7.30
N PHE A 220 15.92 -3.88 8.49
CA PHE A 220 14.70 -3.18 8.87
C PHE A 220 15.01 -2.05 9.86
N GLY A 221 14.12 -1.06 9.97
CA GLY A 221 14.27 0.12 10.83
C GLY A 221 12.96 0.80 11.18
#